data_AF-A0A3R7F6Y0-F1
#
_entry.id   AF-A0A3R7F6Y0-F1
#
_cell.length_a   1.000
_cell.length_b   1.000
_cell.length_c   1.000
_cell.angle_alpha   90.00
_cell.angle_beta   90.00
_cell.angle_gamma   90.00
#
_symmetry.space_group_name_H-M   'P 1'
#
loop_
_entity.id
_entity.type
_entity.pdbx_description
1 polymer ?
#
loop_
_entity_poly.entity_id
_entity_poly.type
_entity_poly.pdbx_seq_one_letter_code
_entity_poly.pdbx_strand_id
1 'polypeptide(L)' 'VGGGENIAKDMNVPFLGRIPLDPNICKDSDEGIPFIVEHKTSAAAKAFMAIVKKIEESVEKKGE' A
#
# COMPACT_ATOMS: atom_id res chain seq x y z
N VAL A 1 2.70 -2.92 16.37
CA VAL A 1 3.36 -1.62 16.07
C VAL A 1 4.56 -1.92 15.20
N GLY A 2 4.75 -1.21 14.09
CA GLY A 2 5.84 -1.48 13.12
C GLY A 2 6.77 -0.28 12.94
N GLY A 3 8.00 -0.51 12.44
CA GLY A 3 9.01 0.55 12.29
C GLY A 3 8.55 1.72 11.43
N GLY A 4 7.91 1.45 10.28
CA GLY A 4 7.38 2.51 9.41
C GLY A 4 6.25 3.34 10.05
N GLU A 5 5.42 2.72 10.89
CA GLU A 5 4.35 3.41 11.63
C GLU A 5 4.93 4.33 12.72
N ASN A 6 5.99 3.88 13.40
CA ASN A 6 6.70 4.70 14.38
C ASN A 6 7.38 5.91 13.72
N ILE A 7 8.09 5.70 12.60
CA ILE A 7 8.75 6.80 11.87
C ILE A 7 7.73 7.81 11.36
N ALA A 8 6.58 7.36 10.83
CA ALA A 8 5.53 8.26 10.38
C ALA A 8 5.02 9.16 11.53
N LYS A 9 4.86 8.58 12.73
CA LYS A 9 4.50 9.31 13.94
C LYS A 9 5.59 10.31 14.35
N ASP A 10 6.85 9.88 14.38
CA ASP A 10 7.98 10.72 14.78
C ASP A 10 8.18 11.91 13.81
N MET A 11 7.95 11.69 12.51
CA MET A 11 8.01 12.72 11.47
C MET A 11 6.74 13.56 11.35
N ASN A 12 5.70 13.26 12.15
CA ASN A 12 4.39 13.90 12.08
C ASN A 12 3.78 13.89 10.66
N VAL A 13 3.89 12.76 9.95
CA VAL A 13 3.30 12.54 8.62
C VAL A 13 2.23 11.46 8.66
N PRO A 14 1.23 11.48 7.76
CA PRO A 14 0.18 10.47 7.74
C PRO A 14 0.72 9.06 7.51
N PHE A 15 0.33 8.12 8.36
CA PHE A 15 0.58 6.70 8.13
C PHE A 15 -0.46 6.11 7.17
N LEU A 16 -0.02 5.75 5.96
CA LEU A 16 -0.92 5.27 4.91
C LEU A 16 -1.36 3.82 5.12
N GLY A 17 -0.49 2.96 5.66
CA GLY A 17 -0.82 1.57 5.94
C GLY A 17 0.38 0.63 5.94
N ARG A 18 0.10 -0.67 5.97
CA ARG A 18 1.09 -1.75 5.92
C ARG A 18 0.70 -2.78 4.87
N ILE A 19 1.66 -3.24 4.09
CA ILE A 19 1.48 -4.32 3.12
C ILE A 19 2.11 -5.58 3.73
N PRO A 20 1.34 -6.67 3.96
CA PRO A 20 1.92 -7.94 4.41
C PRO A 20 2.88 -8.51 3.35
N LEU A 21 3.90 -9.23 3.79
CA LEU A 21 4.80 -9.94 2.88
C LEU A 21 4.02 -11.04 2.14
N ASP A 22 4.11 -11.03 0.82
CA ASP A 22 3.53 -12.03 -0.06
C ASP A 22 4.59 -12.46 -1.08
N PRO A 23 5.01 -13.74 -1.09
CA PRO A 23 6.08 -14.21 -1.97
C PRO A 23 5.73 -14.08 -3.46
N ASN A 24 4.45 -14.05 -3.82
CA ASN A 24 4.03 -13.90 -5.21
C ASN A 24 4.35 -12.51 -5.75
N ILE A 25 4.51 -11.48 -4.91
CA ILE A 25 4.94 -10.14 -5.36
C ILE A 25 6.28 -10.21 -6.08
N CYS A 26 7.25 -10.95 -5.52
CA CYS A 26 8.58 -11.09 -6.12
C CYS A 26 8.49 -11.87 -7.43
N LYS A 27 7.81 -13.02 -7.39
CA LYS A 27 7.64 -13.89 -8.55
C LYS A 27 6.99 -13.16 -9.72
N ASP A 28 5.86 -12.50 -9.49
CA ASP A 28 5.12 -11.78 -10.52
C ASP A 28 5.94 -10.60 -11.07
N SER A 29 6.71 -9.92 -10.20
CA SER A 29 7.60 -8.83 -10.63
C SER A 29 8.68 -9.33 -11.59
N ASP A 30 9.27 -10.49 -11.32
CA ASP A 30 10.28 -11.11 -12.19
C ASP A 30 9.66 -11.59 -13.53
N GLU A 31 8.40 -12.03 -13.51
CA GLU A 31 7.64 -12.44 -14.71
C GLU A 31 7.05 -11.24 -15.48
N GLY A 32 7.16 -10.02 -14.96
CA GLY A 32 6.59 -8.81 -15.57
C GLY A 32 5.06 -8.71 -15.45
N ILE A 33 4.48 -9.42 -14.49
CA ILE A 33 3.04 -9.50 -14.24
C ILE A 33 2.64 -8.50 -13.14
N PRO A 34 1.60 -7.67 -13.35
CA PRO A 34 1.10 -6.79 -12.31
C PRO A 34 0.41 -7.57 -11.17
N PHE A 35 1.13 -7.77 -10.05
CA PHE A 35 0.66 -8.50 -8.87
C PHE A 35 -0.76 -8.10 -8.41
N ILE A 36 -1.07 -6.81 -8.37
CA ILE A 36 -2.38 -6.32 -7.90
C ILE A 36 -3.55 -6.70 -8.82
N VAL A 37 -3.26 -6.98 -10.10
CA VAL A 37 -4.25 -7.41 -11.10
C VAL A 37 -4.41 -8.93 -11.05
N GLU A 38 -3.32 -9.66 -10.90
CA GLU A 38 -3.31 -11.13 -10.84
C GLU A 38 -3.90 -11.64 -9.51
N HIS A 39 -3.49 -11.03 -8.38
CA HIS A 39 -3.83 -11.49 -7.04
C HIS A 39 -4.76 -10.53 -6.28
N LYS A 40 -5.85 -10.07 -6.93
CA LYS A 40 -6.83 -9.09 -6.40
C LYS A 40 -7.39 -9.42 -5.02
N THR A 41 -7.53 -10.70 -4.69
CA THR A 41 -8.14 -11.15 -3.44
C THR A 41 -7.14 -11.35 -2.30
N SER A 42 -5.83 -11.27 -2.59
CA SER A 42 -4.76 -11.40 -1.60
C SER A 42 -4.82 -10.30 -0.53
N ALA A 43 -4.27 -10.60 0.65
CA ALA A 43 -4.18 -9.61 1.72
C ALA A 43 -3.31 -8.41 1.33
N ALA A 44 -2.23 -8.65 0.58
CA ALA A 44 -1.34 -7.60 0.08
C ALA A 44 -2.02 -6.68 -0.93
N ALA A 45 -2.74 -7.22 -1.92
CA ALA A 45 -3.47 -6.42 -2.89
C ALA A 45 -4.57 -5.57 -2.23
N LYS A 46 -5.34 -6.15 -1.29
CA LYS A 46 -6.36 -5.41 -0.53
C LYS A 46 -5.75 -4.28 0.31
N ALA A 47 -4.63 -4.54 0.98
CA ALA A 47 -3.93 -3.52 1.76
C ALA A 47 -3.38 -2.39 0.88
N PHE A 48 -2.85 -2.75 -0.30
CA PHE A 48 -2.39 -1.78 -1.29
C PHE A 48 -3.55 -0.87 -1.76
N MET A 49 -4.69 -1.45 -2.14
CA MET A 49 -5.85 -0.66 -2.56
C MET A 49 -6.39 0.26 -1.46
N ALA A 50 -6.33 -0.16 -0.20
CA ALA A 50 -6.71 0.69 0.93
C ALA A 50 -5.75 1.90 1.11
N ILE A 51 -4.45 1.72 0.81
CA ILE A 51 -3.47 2.82 0.78
C ILE A 51 -3.78 3.79 -0.37
N VAL A 52 -4.04 3.26 -1.58
CA VAL A 52 -4.38 4.08 -2.76
C VAL A 52 -5.59 4.97 -2.46
N LYS A 53 -6.65 4.41 -1.88
CA LYS A 53 -7.85 5.17 -1.52
C LYS A 53 -7.55 6.37 -0.60
N LYS A 54 -6.67 6.19 0.40
CA LYS A 54 -6.26 7.29 1.28
C LYS A 54 -5.47 8.38 0.56
N ILE A 55 -4.66 7.98 -0.43
CA ILE A 55 -3.91 8.92 -1.27
C ILE A 55 -4.89 9.71 -2.15
N GLU A 56 -5.82 9.04 -2.82
CA GLU A 56 -6.87 9.66 -3.63
C GLU A 56 -7.64 10.69 -2.80
N GLU A 57 -8.18 10.29 -1.64
CA GLU A 57 -8.87 11.18 -0.71
C GLU A 57 -8.01 12.39 -0.27
N SER A 58 -6.69 12.21 -0.14
CA SER A 58 -5.77 13.29 0.24
C SER A 58 -5.47 14.25 -0.91
N VAL A 59 -5.49 13.79 -2.15
CA VAL A 59 -5.21 14.62 -3.33
C VAL A 59 -6.48 15.37 -3.75
N GLU A 60 -7.64 14.71 -3.70
CA GLU A 60 -8.93 15.32 -4.02
C GLU A 60 -9.29 16.45 -3.05
N LYS A 61 -9.05 16.28 -1.75
CA LYS A 61 -9.28 17.33 -0.73
C LYS A 61 -8.38 18.57 -0.87
N LYS A 62 -7.30 18.50 -1.66
CA LYS A 62 -6.40 19.62 -1.92
C LYS A 62 -6.81 20.45 -3.15
N GLY A 63 -7.84 20.04 -3.87
CA GLY A 63 -8.36 20.72 -5.06
C GLY A 63 -9.52 21.70 -4.81
N GLU A 64 -9.94 21.89 -3.55
CA GLU A 64 -10.92 22.90 -3.10
C GLU A 64 -10.20 24.01 -2.32
#